data_AF-A0A7C5Q3E6-F1
#
_entry.id   AF-A0A7C5Q3E6-F1
#
_cell.length_a   1.000
_cell.length_b   1.000
_cell.length_c   1.000
_cell.angle_alpha   90.00
_cell.angle_beta   90.00
_cell.angle_gamma   90.00
#
_symmetry.space_group_name_H-M   'P 1'
#
loop_
_entity.id
_entity.type
_entity.pdbx_description
1 polymer ?
#
loop_
_entity_poly.entity_id
_entity_poly.type
_entity_poly.pdbx_seq_one_letter_code
_entity_poly.pdbx_strand_id
1 'polypeptide(L)'
;IDSAHLMTRESANALLKTLEEPPLNTHLILTALSEGSLLPTILSRVHPVALQPLEEKTLLELLPEAEEEVRKLSRGSYTRARLLKEHRDLVRSAEEFTGGDPLRIYEIALQIDRMEPGERIIFTEILEDKLMALFEAGKLGYDKLEMLSEKLSELREGIPRGIRTSLALLALSILMEEKV
;
A
#
# COMPACT_ATOMS: atom_id res chain seq x y z
N ILE A 1 -17.98 -11.63 -1.34
CA ILE A 1 -17.46 -11.51 0.04
C ILE A 1 -16.12 -10.83 -0.09
N ASP A 2 -16.02 -9.62 0.43
CA ASP A 2 -14.77 -8.87 0.36
C ASP A 2 -13.85 -9.24 1.52
N SER A 3 -12.54 -9.25 1.29
CA SER A 3 -11.50 -9.46 2.29
C SER A 3 -11.73 -10.68 3.20
N ALA A 4 -11.94 -11.85 2.59
CA ALA A 4 -12.23 -13.12 3.27
C ALA A 4 -11.16 -13.55 4.29
N HIS A 5 -9.93 -13.06 4.15
CA HIS A 5 -8.82 -13.29 5.08
C HIS A 5 -9.00 -12.62 6.45
N LEU A 6 -9.92 -11.65 6.57
CA LEU A 6 -10.29 -11.01 7.84
C LEU A 6 -11.39 -11.75 8.59
N MET A 7 -11.96 -12.82 8.02
CA MET A 7 -12.97 -13.60 8.70
C MET A 7 -12.41 -14.27 9.95
N THR A 8 -13.18 -14.23 11.04
CA THR A 8 -12.89 -15.11 12.17
C THR A 8 -12.99 -16.57 11.76
N ARG A 9 -12.31 -17.46 12.49
CA ARG A 9 -12.34 -18.90 12.19
C ARG A 9 -13.76 -19.46 12.21
N GLU A 10 -14.59 -18.98 13.13
CA GLU A 10 -16.00 -19.36 13.27
C GLU A 10 -16.81 -18.94 12.03
N SER A 11 -16.60 -17.71 11.54
CA SER A 11 -17.26 -17.18 10.35
C SER A 11 -16.85 -17.96 9.09
N ALA A 12 -15.55 -18.23 8.96
CA ALA A 12 -15.00 -19.03 7.86
C ALA A 12 -15.54 -20.46 7.86
N ASN A 13 -15.65 -21.10 9.03
CA ASN A 13 -16.21 -22.45 9.17
C ASN A 13 -17.71 -22.51 8.85
N ALA A 14 -18.47 -21.49 9.26
CA ALA A 14 -19.89 -21.40 8.95
C ALA A 14 -20.16 -21.30 7.44
N LEU A 15 -19.24 -20.67 6.70
CA LEU A 15 -19.33 -20.53 5.25
C LEU A 15 -19.08 -21.84 4.48
N LEU A 16 -18.42 -22.83 5.10
CA LEU A 16 -17.98 -24.06 4.41
C LEU A 16 -19.14 -24.82 3.77
N LYS A 17 -20.26 -24.96 4.48
CA LYS A 17 -21.43 -25.68 3.94
C LYS A 17 -21.98 -25.00 2.69
N THR A 18 -22.03 -23.67 2.69
CA THR A 18 -22.49 -22.87 1.54
C THR A 18 -21.52 -22.94 0.37
N LEU A 19 -20.21 -23.12 0.62
CA LEU A 19 -19.21 -23.32 -0.45
C LEU A 19 -19.30 -24.72 -1.07
N GLU A 20 -19.60 -25.75 -0.26
CA GLU A 20 -19.77 -27.12 -0.74
C GLU A 20 -21.05 -27.29 -1.56
N GLU A 21 -22.15 -26.76 -1.05
CA GLU A 21 -23.49 -26.91 -1.63
C GLU A 21 -24.12 -25.52 -1.78
N PRO A 22 -23.64 -24.68 -2.73
CA PRO A 22 -24.20 -23.37 -2.93
C PRO A 22 -25.67 -23.49 -3.38
N PRO A 23 -26.55 -22.56 -2.99
CA PRO A 23 -27.92 -22.54 -3.48
C PRO A 23 -27.96 -22.49 -5.02
N LEU A 24 -29.04 -23.03 -5.60
CA LEU A 24 -29.23 -23.00 -7.05
C LEU A 24 -29.07 -21.58 -7.60
N ASN A 25 -28.38 -21.46 -8.75
CA ASN A 25 -28.10 -20.19 -9.43
C ASN A 25 -27.31 -19.17 -8.60
N THR A 26 -26.45 -19.62 -7.68
CA THR A 26 -25.61 -18.72 -6.86
C THR A 26 -24.14 -18.83 -7.24
N HIS A 27 -23.48 -17.70 -7.44
CA HIS A 27 -22.03 -17.61 -7.57
C HIS A 27 -21.45 -16.88 -6.35
N LEU A 28 -20.49 -17.52 -5.70
CA LEU A 28 -19.77 -16.95 -4.57
C LEU A 28 -18.39 -16.49 -5.05
N ILE A 29 -18.13 -15.19 -4.91
CA ILE A 29 -16.82 -14.59 -5.20
C ILE A 29 -16.24 -14.12 -3.88
N LEU A 30 -15.02 -14.57 -3.58
CA LEU A 30 -14.25 -14.20 -2.41
C LEU A 30 -13.00 -13.45 -2.87
N THR A 31 -12.68 -12.34 -2.21
CA THR A 31 -11.39 -11.64 -2.39
C THR A 31 -10.53 -11.86 -1.15
N ALA A 32 -9.22 -12.00 -1.35
CA ALA A 32 -8.25 -12.14 -0.27
C ALA A 32 -6.90 -11.56 -0.72
N LEU A 33 -6.04 -11.19 0.24
CA LEU A 33 -4.71 -10.66 -0.08
C LEU A 33 -3.82 -11.73 -0.74
N SER A 34 -3.93 -12.97 -0.29
CA SER A 34 -3.20 -14.10 -0.86
C SER A 34 -3.91 -15.41 -0.54
N GLU A 35 -3.60 -16.48 -1.26
CA GLU A 35 -4.14 -17.80 -0.94
C GLU A 35 -3.74 -18.24 0.48
N GLY A 36 -2.48 -18.01 0.88
CA GLY A 36 -1.96 -18.36 2.21
C GLY A 36 -2.65 -17.63 3.38
N SER A 37 -3.39 -16.56 3.08
CA SER A 37 -4.18 -15.82 4.09
C SER A 37 -5.54 -16.45 4.39
N LEU A 38 -5.95 -17.48 3.64
CA LEU A 38 -7.21 -18.20 3.83
C LEU A 38 -7.01 -19.55 4.53
N LEU A 39 -8.04 -20.01 5.24
CA LEU A 39 -8.03 -21.34 5.83
C LEU A 39 -7.94 -22.41 4.73
N PRO A 40 -7.13 -23.48 4.92
CA PRO A 40 -7.03 -24.58 3.95
C PRO A 40 -8.38 -25.24 3.61
N THR A 41 -9.33 -25.20 4.55
CA THR A 41 -10.70 -25.70 4.36
C THR A 41 -11.52 -24.88 3.36
N ILE A 42 -11.29 -23.55 3.30
CA ILE A 42 -11.87 -22.70 2.26
C ILE A 42 -11.16 -22.97 0.93
N LEU A 43 -9.82 -22.98 0.92
CA LEU A 43 -9.02 -23.17 -0.30
C LEU A 43 -9.38 -24.46 -1.05
N SER A 44 -9.66 -25.53 -0.33
CA SER A 44 -10.07 -26.82 -0.92
C SER A 44 -11.45 -26.82 -1.59
N ARG A 45 -12.25 -25.76 -1.43
CA ARG A 45 -13.64 -25.62 -1.93
C ARG A 45 -13.82 -24.44 -2.87
N VAL A 46 -12.77 -23.68 -3.16
CA VAL A 46 -12.79 -22.55 -4.08
C VAL A 46 -11.84 -22.79 -5.24
N HIS A 47 -12.08 -22.10 -6.34
CA HIS A 47 -11.13 -22.03 -7.44
C HIS A 47 -10.36 -20.71 -7.34
N PRO A 48 -9.04 -20.74 -7.04
CA PRO A 48 -8.27 -19.51 -6.96
C PRO A 48 -8.12 -18.89 -8.35
N VAL A 49 -8.42 -17.59 -8.45
CA VAL A 49 -8.14 -16.78 -9.64
C VAL A 49 -7.15 -15.72 -9.20
N ALA A 50 -5.86 -15.94 -9.52
CA ALA A 50 -4.81 -15.00 -9.17
C ALA A 50 -4.88 -13.76 -10.07
N LEU A 51 -5.15 -12.59 -9.48
CA LEU A 51 -5.05 -11.32 -10.16
C LEU A 51 -3.58 -10.90 -10.20
N GLN A 52 -2.96 -11.05 -11.37
CA GLN A 52 -1.57 -10.64 -11.58
C GLN A 52 -1.50 -9.12 -11.82
N PRO A 53 -0.41 -8.47 -11.39
CA PRO A 53 -0.08 -7.12 -11.82
C PRO A 53 -0.17 -6.96 -13.33
N LEU A 54 -0.64 -5.81 -13.81
CA LEU A 54 -0.60 -5.51 -15.23
C LEU A 54 0.85 -5.42 -15.70
N GLU A 55 1.12 -6.01 -16.86
CA GLU A 55 2.35 -5.74 -17.59
C GLU A 55 2.44 -4.24 -17.88
N GLU A 56 3.66 -3.70 -17.86
CA GLU A 56 3.89 -2.28 -18.06
C GLU A 56 3.30 -1.77 -19.39
N LYS A 57 3.38 -2.59 -20.44
CA LYS A 57 2.78 -2.28 -21.75
C LYS A 57 1.26 -2.09 -21.64
N THR A 58 0.56 -3.01 -20.97
CA THR A 58 -0.89 -2.92 -20.76
C THR A 58 -1.24 -1.72 -19.89
N LEU A 59 -0.43 -1.42 -18.87
CA LEU A 59 -0.63 -0.23 -18.05
C LEU A 59 -0.48 1.06 -18.87
N LEU A 60 0.50 1.12 -19.77
CA LEU A 60 0.70 2.23 -20.71
C LEU A 60 -0.45 2.38 -21.71
N GLU A 61 -0.99 1.27 -22.22
CA GLU A 61 -2.16 1.30 -23.11
C GLU A 61 -3.39 1.87 -22.39
N LEU A 62 -3.60 1.51 -21.12
CA LEU A 62 -4.73 1.99 -20.31
C LEU A 62 -4.50 3.39 -19.75
N LEU A 63 -3.26 3.79 -19.49
CA LEU A 63 -2.89 5.09 -18.92
C LEU A 63 -1.66 5.69 -19.64
N PRO A 64 -1.80 6.19 -20.89
CA PRO A 64 -0.67 6.62 -21.72
C PRO A 64 0.14 7.78 -21.14
N GLU A 65 -0.53 8.61 -20.34
CA GLU A 65 0.01 9.81 -19.68
C GLU A 65 0.73 9.48 -18.35
N ALA A 66 0.82 8.20 -17.97
CA ALA A 66 1.51 7.78 -16.76
C ALA A 66 3.02 7.92 -16.95
N GLU A 67 3.67 8.73 -16.12
CA GLU A 67 5.13 8.86 -16.10
C GLU A 67 5.79 7.56 -15.62
N GLU A 68 7.07 7.36 -15.94
CA GLU A 68 7.87 6.18 -15.54
C GLU A 68 7.76 5.91 -14.04
N GLU A 69 7.86 6.95 -13.23
CA GLU A 69 7.81 6.83 -11.77
C GLU A 69 6.45 6.32 -11.29
N VAL A 70 5.36 6.83 -11.86
CA VAL A 70 3.99 6.37 -11.56
C VAL A 70 3.84 4.89 -11.91
N ARG A 71 4.37 4.46 -13.07
CA ARG A 71 4.29 3.07 -13.50
C ARG A 71 5.05 2.15 -12.55
N LYS A 72 6.28 2.50 -12.20
CA LYS A 72 7.11 1.75 -11.26
C LYS A 72 6.46 1.61 -9.88
N LEU A 73 6.07 2.74 -9.27
CA LEU A 73 5.46 2.73 -7.93
C LEU A 73 4.12 2.03 -7.90
N SER A 74 3.36 2.07 -9.00
CA SER A 74 2.06 1.39 -9.06
C SER A 74 2.14 -0.13 -9.02
N ARG A 75 3.30 -0.73 -9.32
CA ARG A 75 3.52 -2.18 -9.34
C ARG A 75 2.46 -2.92 -10.17
N GLY A 76 2.11 -2.35 -11.33
CA GLY A 76 1.10 -2.91 -12.23
C GLY A 76 -0.35 -2.78 -11.75
N SER A 77 -0.62 -2.09 -10.64
CA SER A 77 -1.98 -1.76 -10.20
C SER A 77 -2.51 -0.53 -10.93
N TYR A 78 -3.50 -0.71 -11.81
CA TYR A 78 -4.14 0.40 -12.54
C TYR A 78 -4.70 1.47 -11.60
N THR A 79 -5.42 1.05 -10.56
CA THR A 79 -6.02 1.99 -9.59
C THR A 79 -4.95 2.76 -8.84
N ARG A 80 -3.85 2.10 -8.46
CA ARG A 80 -2.72 2.79 -7.81
C ARG A 80 -2.04 3.75 -8.77
N ALA A 81 -1.79 3.35 -10.02
CA ALA A 81 -1.21 4.21 -11.05
C ALA A 81 -2.06 5.47 -11.28
N ARG A 82 -3.39 5.34 -11.31
CA ARG A 82 -4.31 6.47 -11.46
C ARG A 82 -4.23 7.42 -10.26
N LEU A 83 -4.22 6.89 -9.04
CA LEU A 83 -4.08 7.68 -7.82
C LEU A 83 -2.74 8.44 -7.79
N LEU A 84 -1.63 7.76 -8.10
CA LEU A 84 -0.31 8.39 -8.18
C LEU A 84 -0.26 9.50 -9.25
N LYS A 85 -0.90 9.28 -10.40
CA LYS A 85 -1.02 10.28 -11.47
C LYS A 85 -1.87 11.49 -11.06
N GLU A 86 -2.94 11.28 -10.29
CA GLU A 86 -3.79 12.35 -9.76
C GLU A 86 -3.04 13.19 -8.70
N HIS A 87 -2.08 12.59 -7.99
CA HIS A 87 -1.31 13.21 -6.91
C HIS A 87 0.20 13.36 -7.23
N ARG A 88 0.56 13.83 -8.43
CA ARG A 88 1.97 13.90 -8.87
C ARG A 88 2.86 14.74 -7.94
N ASP A 89 2.31 15.80 -7.35
CA ASP A 89 3.06 16.64 -6.43
C ASP A 89 3.44 15.86 -5.15
N LEU A 90 2.56 14.99 -4.65
CA LEU A 90 2.87 14.10 -3.53
C LEU A 90 3.89 13.03 -3.91
N VAL A 91 3.83 12.51 -5.14
CA VAL A 91 4.84 11.58 -5.67
C VAL A 91 6.22 12.24 -5.71
N ARG A 92 6.30 13.48 -6.19
CA ARG A 92 7.55 14.27 -6.20
C ARG A 92 8.04 14.55 -4.78
N SER A 93 7.15 14.99 -3.88
CA SER A 93 7.50 15.22 -2.48
C SER A 93 8.01 13.94 -1.80
N ALA A 94 7.44 12.78 -2.09
CA ALA A 94 7.93 11.52 -1.53
C ALA A 94 9.32 11.14 -2.07
N GLU A 95 9.58 11.34 -3.36
CA GLU A 95 10.91 11.15 -3.95
C GLU A 95 11.95 12.03 -3.25
N GLU A 96 11.68 13.34 -3.17
CA GLU A 96 12.56 14.31 -2.51
C GLU A 96 12.69 14.06 -1.01
N PHE A 97 11.67 13.51 -0.35
CA PHE A 97 11.73 13.14 1.06
C PHE A 97 12.70 11.97 1.29
N THR A 98 12.74 10.99 0.38
CA THR A 98 13.61 9.81 0.53
C THR A 98 15.06 10.03 0.11
N GLY A 99 15.36 11.09 -0.63
CA GLY A 99 16.70 11.35 -1.17
C GLY A 99 17.23 12.78 -1.00
N GLY A 100 16.44 13.69 -0.42
CA GLY A 100 16.78 15.09 -0.22
C GLY A 100 17.66 15.35 1.01
N ASP A 101 18.19 16.56 1.11
CA ASP A 101 18.91 17.00 2.31
C ASP A 101 17.95 17.26 3.49
N PRO A 102 18.47 17.33 4.74
CA PRO A 102 17.64 17.50 5.93
C PRO A 102 16.73 18.74 5.93
N LEU A 103 17.16 19.84 5.29
CA LEU A 103 16.34 21.04 5.17
C LEU A 103 15.16 20.79 4.25
N ARG A 104 15.40 20.15 3.09
CA ARG A 104 14.34 19.81 2.15
C ARG A 104 13.32 18.85 2.75
N ILE A 105 13.79 17.83 3.48
CA ILE A 105 12.93 16.89 4.22
C ILE A 105 12.05 17.64 5.21
N TYR A 106 12.61 18.60 5.96
CA TYR A 106 11.86 19.42 6.90
C TYR A 106 10.79 20.28 6.23
N GLU A 107 11.11 20.92 5.11
CA GLU A 107 10.15 21.71 4.32
C GLU A 107 8.97 20.85 3.84
N ILE A 108 9.26 19.66 3.30
CA ILE A 108 8.24 18.71 2.85
C ILE A 108 7.36 18.29 4.03
N ALA A 109 7.96 17.92 5.17
CA ALA A 109 7.21 17.51 6.35
C ALA A 109 6.24 18.60 6.84
N LEU A 110 6.67 19.87 6.85
CA LEU A 110 5.80 21.01 7.16
C LEU A 110 4.71 21.24 6.12
N GLN A 111 5.02 21.06 4.84
CA GLN A 111 4.05 21.20 3.76
C GLN A 111 2.95 20.14 3.88
N ILE A 112 3.32 18.88 4.08
CA ILE A 112 2.36 17.77 4.24
C ILE A 112 1.49 17.98 5.49
N ASP A 113 2.05 18.45 6.62
CA ASP A 113 1.28 18.68 7.85
C ASP A 113 0.15 19.71 7.70
N ARG A 114 0.25 20.60 6.71
CA ARG A 114 -0.76 21.62 6.39
C ARG A 114 -1.86 21.14 5.45
N MET A 115 -1.70 19.95 4.86
CA MET A 115 -2.67 19.38 3.93
C MET A 115 -3.85 18.74 4.66
N GLU A 116 -4.92 18.48 3.91
CA GLU A 116 -6.07 17.77 4.45
C GLU A 116 -5.69 16.35 4.89
N PRO A 117 -6.36 15.77 5.92
CA PRO A 117 -6.05 14.43 6.43
C PRO A 117 -5.97 13.35 5.34
N GLY A 118 -6.84 13.43 4.32
CA GLY A 118 -6.82 12.49 3.20
C GLY A 118 -5.53 12.55 2.37
N GLU A 119 -5.05 13.75 2.05
CA GLU A 119 -3.80 13.93 1.29
C GLU A 119 -2.58 13.51 2.11
N ARG A 120 -2.62 13.75 3.42
CA ARG A 120 -1.57 13.28 4.35
C ARG A 120 -1.49 11.76 4.38
N ILE A 121 -2.63 11.07 4.41
CA ILE A 121 -2.68 9.60 4.34
C ILE A 121 -2.13 9.13 2.98
N ILE A 122 -2.57 9.74 1.87
CA ILE A 122 -2.05 9.41 0.53
C ILE A 122 -0.53 9.57 0.49
N PHE A 123 0.02 10.68 1.01
CA PHE A 123 1.46 10.88 1.06
C PHE A 123 2.18 9.74 1.80
N THR A 124 1.67 9.32 2.96
CA THR A 124 2.28 8.21 3.70
C THR A 124 2.22 6.87 2.96
N GLU A 125 1.17 6.60 2.18
CA GLU A 125 1.11 5.41 1.32
C GLU A 125 2.10 5.50 0.16
N ILE A 126 2.25 6.68 -0.45
CA ILE A 126 3.23 6.90 -1.53
C ILE A 126 4.65 6.75 -0.98
N LEU A 127 4.90 7.24 0.23
CA LEU A 127 6.19 7.07 0.90
C LEU A 127 6.49 5.60 1.18
N GLU A 128 5.49 4.80 1.55
CA GLU A 128 5.65 3.35 1.68
C GLU A 128 5.99 2.66 0.34
N ASP A 129 5.33 3.06 -0.76
CA ASP A 129 5.68 2.57 -2.10
C ASP A 129 7.15 2.90 -2.45
N LYS A 130 7.63 4.09 -2.07
CA LYS A 130 9.03 4.51 -2.25
C LYS A 130 10.00 3.70 -1.41
N LEU A 131 9.69 3.48 -0.13
CA LEU A 131 10.54 2.66 0.76
C LEU A 131 10.67 1.23 0.22
N MET A 132 9.58 0.66 -0.27
CA MET A 132 9.59 -0.66 -0.87
C MET A 132 10.40 -0.68 -2.18
N ALA A 133 10.32 0.37 -3.01
CA ALA A 133 11.17 0.50 -4.20
C ALA A 133 12.66 0.62 -3.84
N LEU A 134 13.01 1.31 -2.75
CA LEU A 134 14.38 1.37 -2.23
C LEU A 134 14.87 -0.01 -1.75
N PHE A 135 14.00 -0.78 -1.10
CA PHE A 135 14.29 -2.16 -0.68
C PHE A 135 14.57 -3.05 -1.89
N GLU A 136 13.72 -3.02 -2.92
CA GLU A 136 13.92 -3.79 -4.15
C GLU A 136 15.20 -3.39 -4.90
N ALA A 137 15.58 -2.12 -4.82
CA ALA A 137 16.85 -1.62 -5.35
C ALA A 137 18.07 -1.97 -4.47
N GLY A 138 17.90 -2.69 -3.36
CA GLY A 138 18.97 -3.05 -2.43
C GLY A 138 19.52 -1.89 -1.60
N LYS A 139 18.81 -0.76 -1.56
CA LYS A 139 19.21 0.45 -0.83
C LYS A 139 18.64 0.52 0.59
N LEU A 140 17.71 -0.37 0.92
CA LEU A 140 17.06 -0.47 2.23
C LEU A 140 17.06 -1.94 2.67
N GLY A 141 17.41 -2.22 3.92
CA GLY A 141 17.33 -3.57 4.50
C GLY A 141 15.92 -3.92 4.95
N TYR A 142 15.58 -5.22 5.03
CA TYR A 142 14.26 -5.70 5.42
C TYR A 142 13.84 -5.19 6.81
N ASP A 143 14.68 -5.37 7.84
CA ASP A 143 14.36 -4.94 9.22
C ASP A 143 14.03 -3.44 9.30
N LYS A 144 14.74 -2.63 8.52
CA LYS A 144 14.50 -1.20 8.45
C LYS A 144 13.21 -0.89 7.68
N LEU A 145 12.95 -1.57 6.57
CA LEU A 145 11.68 -1.43 5.84
C LEU A 145 10.49 -1.77 6.73
N GLU A 146 10.55 -2.89 7.46
CA GLU A 146 9.51 -3.35 8.38
C GLU A 146 9.24 -2.28 9.45
N MET A 147 10.28 -1.83 10.16
CA MET A 147 10.17 -0.78 11.17
C MET A 147 9.59 0.54 10.62
N LEU A 148 10.03 0.98 9.43
CA LEU A 148 9.53 2.23 8.82
C LEU A 148 8.06 2.08 8.39
N SER A 149 7.69 0.92 7.85
CA SER A 149 6.31 0.63 7.42
C SER A 149 5.35 0.60 8.60
N GLU A 150 5.76 -0.01 9.72
CA GLU A 150 5.01 0.02 10.98
C GLU A 150 4.75 1.46 11.45
N LYS A 151 5.80 2.30 11.46
CA LYS A 151 5.68 3.72 11.87
C LYS A 151 4.79 4.52 10.93
N LEU A 152 4.82 4.26 9.62
CA LEU A 152 3.90 4.88 8.67
C LEU A 152 2.46 4.43 8.92
N SER A 153 2.24 3.15 9.25
CA SER A 153 0.92 2.63 9.62
C SER A 153 0.37 3.32 10.88
N GLU A 154 1.17 3.40 11.94
CA GLU A 154 0.79 4.12 13.18
C GLU A 154 0.46 5.59 12.90
N LEU A 155 1.26 6.25 12.07
CA LEU A 155 1.00 7.63 11.66
C LEU A 155 -0.33 7.73 10.92
N ARG A 156 -0.61 6.85 9.95
CA ARG A 156 -1.87 6.84 9.20
C ARG A 156 -3.08 6.71 10.09
N GLU A 157 -3.06 5.80 11.05
CA GLU A 157 -4.15 5.62 12.01
C GLU A 157 -4.35 6.84 12.92
N GLY A 158 -3.27 7.56 13.20
CA GLY A 158 -3.28 8.75 14.05
C GLY A 158 -3.60 10.07 13.33
N ILE A 159 -3.45 10.16 12.01
CA ILE A 159 -3.76 11.38 11.23
C ILE A 159 -5.18 11.88 11.49
N PRO A 160 -6.24 11.04 11.42
CA PRO A 160 -7.61 11.47 11.73
C PRO A 160 -7.81 11.96 13.17
N ARG A 161 -6.90 11.59 14.09
CA ARG A 161 -6.92 11.98 15.50
C ARG A 161 -6.10 13.25 15.77
N GLY A 162 -5.59 13.91 14.73
CA GLY A 162 -4.86 15.17 14.86
C GLY A 162 -3.38 15.02 15.23
N ILE A 163 -2.77 13.84 15.01
CA ILE A 163 -1.31 13.70 15.13
C ILE A 163 -0.60 14.73 14.24
N ARG A 164 0.50 15.31 14.72
CA ARG A 164 1.40 16.16 13.92
C ARG A 164 2.19 15.30 12.93
N THR A 165 1.81 15.32 11.66
CA THR A 165 2.51 14.56 10.61
C THR A 165 3.92 15.09 10.39
N SER A 166 4.13 16.41 10.51
CA SER A 166 5.47 17.00 10.38
C SER A 166 6.49 16.36 11.33
N LEU A 167 6.13 16.24 12.62
CA LEU A 167 7.01 15.64 13.64
C LEU A 167 7.24 14.15 13.41
N ALA A 168 6.19 13.41 13.03
CA ALA A 168 6.31 11.99 12.77
C ALA A 168 7.19 11.69 11.55
N LEU A 169 7.06 12.48 10.47
CA LEU A 169 7.90 12.35 9.28
C LEU A 169 9.36 12.70 9.58
N LEU A 170 9.62 13.73 10.39
CA LEU A 170 10.99 14.06 10.81
C LEU A 170 11.63 12.95 11.66
N ALA A 171 10.86 12.34 12.57
CA ALA A 171 11.34 11.18 13.31
C ALA A 171 11.64 10.01 12.36
N LEU A 172 10.79 9.80 11.35
CA LEU A 172 10.97 8.76 10.35
C LEU A 172 12.23 8.98 9.49
N SER A 173 12.51 10.22 9.07
CA SER A 173 13.69 10.52 8.26
C SER A 173 15.00 10.25 9.02
N ILE A 174 15.03 10.52 10.34
CA ILE A 174 16.20 10.20 11.18
C ILE A 174 16.44 8.68 11.19
N LEU A 175 15.39 7.89 11.36
CA LEU A 175 15.48 6.42 11.35
C LEU A 175 15.92 5.86 9.99
N MET A 176 15.63 6.57 8.89
CA MET A 176 16.14 6.22 7.58
C MET A 176 17.66 6.38 7.49
N GLU A 177 18.22 7.45 8.05
CA GLU A 177 19.65 7.77 8.00
C GLU A 177 20.52 6.96 8.96
N GLU A 178 19.97 6.48 10.09
CA GLU A 178 20.73 5.72 11.08
C GLU A 178 21.38 4.48 10.47
N LYS A 179 22.71 4.38 10.52
CA LYS A 179 23.41 3.15 10.12
C LYS A 179 23.19 2.09 11.21
N VAL A 180 22.72 0.91 10.79
CA VAL A 180 22.67 -0.30 11.65
C VAL A 180 24.09 -0.70 12.05
#